data_AF-A0AAP8HUE0-F1
#
_entry.id   AF-A0AAP8HUE0-F1
#
_cell.length_a   1.000
_cell.length_b   1.000
_cell.length_c   1.000
_cell.angle_alpha   90.00
_cell.angle_beta   90.00
_cell.angle_gamma   90.00
#
_symmetry.space_group_name_H-M   'P 1'
#
loop_
_entity.id
_entity.type
_entity.pdbx_description
1 polymer ?
#
loop_
_entity_poly.entity_id
_entity_poly.type
_entity_poly.pdbx_seq_one_letter_code
_entity_poly.pdbx_strand_id
1 'polypeptide(L)'
;SLAAAGRATIQPGMTSVDLPVRGFITTDDDGRQSVNFVRTGVGGVSPSVPVFRRVRDELTGLDKITLPAMAGAPARTILINPVPTGPAAPAHTGNGSPGPKSPVHTGTGIRQADSIVVTTFP
;
A
#
# COMPACT_ATOMS: atom_id res chain seq x y z
N SER A 1 -6.38 18.03 -15.36
CA SER A 1 -5.30 17.04 -15.10
C SER A 1 -5.51 16.45 -13.71
N LEU A 2 -5.11 15.19 -13.46
CA LEU A 2 -5.04 14.61 -12.10
C LEU A 2 -4.14 15.45 -11.16
N ALA A 3 -3.24 16.26 -11.73
CA ALA A 3 -2.30 17.11 -11.01
C ALA A 3 -2.92 18.29 -10.24
N ALA A 4 -4.24 18.53 -10.34
CA ALA A 4 -4.90 19.66 -9.68
C ALA A 4 -5.70 19.30 -8.42
N ALA A 5 -5.76 18.02 -8.03
CA ALA A 5 -6.51 17.59 -6.86
C ALA A 5 -5.55 17.18 -5.73
N GLY A 6 -5.50 17.97 -4.64
CA GLY A 6 -4.82 17.59 -3.41
C GLY A 6 -3.87 18.64 -2.83
N ARG A 7 -4.42 19.72 -2.24
CA ARG A 7 -3.71 20.56 -1.26
C ARG A 7 -4.12 20.17 0.17
N ALA A 8 -4.30 18.89 0.45
CA ALA A 8 -4.46 18.42 1.81
C ALA A 8 -3.06 18.30 2.44
N THR A 9 -2.72 19.18 3.38
CA THR A 9 -1.51 19.04 4.17
C THR A 9 -1.71 17.85 5.13
N ILE A 10 -1.07 16.72 4.81
CA ILE A 10 -1.11 15.53 5.68
C ILE A 10 -0.17 15.79 6.86
N GLN A 11 -0.73 15.73 8.07
CA GLN A 11 0.00 16.01 9.31
C GLN A 11 0.03 14.79 10.23
N PRO A 12 1.10 14.61 11.03
CA PRO A 12 1.14 13.60 12.07
C PRO A 12 -0.04 13.74 13.04
N GLY A 13 -0.57 12.62 13.52
CA GLY A 13 -1.67 12.59 14.49
C GLY A 13 -3.07 12.46 13.89
N MET A 14 -3.24 12.71 12.58
CA MET A 14 -4.49 12.47 11.86
C MET A 14 -4.91 10.99 11.96
N THR A 15 -6.22 10.75 12.07
CA THR A 15 -6.83 9.40 12.05
C THR A 15 -7.42 9.03 10.69
N SER A 16 -7.64 10.02 9.83
CA SER A 16 -8.09 9.86 8.45
C SER A 16 -7.62 11.02 7.59
N VAL A 17 -7.48 10.79 6.29
CA VAL A 17 -7.18 11.81 5.27
C VAL A 17 -8.12 11.65 4.10
N ASP A 18 -8.70 12.74 3.62
CA ASP A 18 -9.50 12.72 2.41
C ASP A 18 -8.60 12.80 1.17
N LEU A 19 -8.66 11.78 0.32
CA LEU A 19 -7.92 11.71 -0.94
C LEU A 19 -8.89 11.83 -2.12
N PRO A 20 -8.60 12.66 -3.15
CA PRO A 20 -9.49 12.87 -4.29
C PRO A 20 -9.57 11.67 -5.25
N VAL A 21 -8.61 10.75 -5.13
CA VAL A 21 -8.52 9.50 -5.89
C VAL A 21 -8.07 8.41 -4.94
N ARG A 22 -8.73 7.25 -4.99
CA ARG A 22 -8.34 6.04 -4.26
C ARG A 22 -7.99 4.92 -5.23
N GLY A 23 -7.01 4.12 -4.85
CA GLY A 23 -6.54 2.97 -5.63
C GLY A 23 -6.97 1.64 -5.02
N PHE A 24 -7.19 0.63 -5.85
CA PHE A 24 -7.30 -0.77 -5.41
C PHE A 24 -6.64 -1.70 -6.42
N ILE A 25 -6.19 -2.87 -5.95
CA ILE A 25 -5.52 -3.88 -6.77
C ILE A 25 -6.54 -4.98 -7.09
N THR A 26 -6.64 -5.35 -8.36
CA THR A 26 -7.37 -6.55 -8.81
C THR A 26 -6.40 -7.55 -9.40
N THR A 27 -6.79 -8.81 -9.35
CA THR A 27 -6.21 -9.84 -10.20
C THR A 27 -7.25 -10.16 -11.26
N ASP A 28 -6.88 -9.94 -12.51
CA ASP A 28 -7.73 -10.18 -13.67
C ASP A 28 -7.76 -11.69 -13.97
N ASP A 29 -8.71 -12.16 -14.78
CA ASP A 29 -8.90 -13.59 -15.05
C ASP A 29 -7.69 -14.26 -15.73
N ASP A 30 -6.87 -13.47 -16.43
CA ASP A 30 -5.60 -13.90 -17.04
C ASP A 30 -4.41 -13.92 -16.06
N GLY A 31 -4.66 -13.65 -14.77
CA GLY A 31 -3.65 -13.62 -13.71
C GLY A 31 -2.87 -12.30 -13.63
N ARG A 32 -3.18 -11.31 -14.47
CA ARG A 32 -2.55 -9.99 -14.40
C ARG A 32 -2.99 -9.24 -13.15
N GLN A 33 -2.04 -8.62 -12.46
CA GLN A 33 -2.38 -7.67 -11.39
C GLN A 33 -2.53 -6.25 -11.96
N SER A 34 -3.68 -5.65 -11.69
CA SER A 34 -4.05 -4.33 -12.19
C SER A 34 -4.28 -3.37 -11.03
N VAL A 35 -3.78 -2.14 -11.16
CA VAL A 35 -4.02 -1.04 -10.22
C VAL A 35 -5.09 -0.14 -10.81
N ASN A 36 -6.23 -0.07 -10.14
CA ASN A 36 -7.39 0.70 -10.57
C ASN A 36 -7.51 1.97 -9.74
N PHE A 37 -7.80 3.10 -10.38
CA PHE A 37 -7.95 4.39 -9.71
C PHE A 37 -9.38 4.90 -9.87
N VAL A 38 -10.01 5.32 -8.77
CA VAL A 38 -11.38 5.82 -8.77
C VAL A 38 -11.42 7.20 -8.13
N ARG A 39 -12.12 8.13 -8.78
CA ARG A 39 -12.41 9.45 -8.22
C ARG A 39 -13.35 9.31 -7.03
N THR A 40 -13.01 9.94 -5.92
CA THR A 40 -13.82 9.93 -4.70
C THR A 40 -14.81 11.10 -4.67
N GLY A 41 -15.80 11.05 -3.77
CA GLY A 41 -16.82 12.09 -3.63
C GLY A 41 -17.87 12.05 -4.74
N VAL A 42 -17.81 11.06 -5.64
CA VAL A 42 -18.78 10.77 -6.70
C VAL A 42 -19.11 9.28 -6.66
N GLY A 43 -20.31 8.88 -7.08
CA GLY A 43 -20.71 7.47 -7.20
C GLY A 43 -20.64 6.66 -5.90
N GLY A 44 -20.81 7.30 -4.73
CA GLY A 44 -20.79 6.63 -3.42
C GLY A 44 -19.40 6.26 -2.89
N VAL A 45 -18.32 6.60 -3.59
CA VAL A 45 -16.95 6.32 -3.14
C VAL A 45 -16.47 7.39 -2.16
N SER A 46 -16.38 7.03 -0.88
CA SER A 46 -15.90 7.95 0.17
C SER A 46 -14.46 8.43 -0.09
N PRO A 47 -14.17 9.74 0.08
CA PRO A 47 -12.80 10.27 0.02
C PRO A 47 -11.96 9.88 1.23
N SER A 48 -12.59 9.52 2.35
CA SER A 48 -11.91 9.29 3.62
C SER A 48 -11.09 8.00 3.61
N VAL A 49 -9.79 8.12 3.88
CA VAL A 49 -8.83 7.02 4.01
C VAL A 49 -8.32 6.98 5.45
N PRO A 50 -8.50 5.85 6.17
CA PRO A 50 -8.04 5.73 7.55
C PRO A 50 -6.51 5.71 7.64
N VAL A 51 -5.97 6.32 8.69
CA VAL A 51 -4.55 6.31 9.03
C VAL A 51 -4.32 5.30 10.16
N PHE A 52 -3.61 4.22 9.85
CA PHE A 52 -3.29 3.18 10.84
C PHE A 52 -1.96 3.46 11.54
N ARG A 53 -1.91 3.15 12.84
CA ARG A 53 -0.68 3.15 13.63
C ARG A 53 -0.15 1.74 13.71
N ARG A 54 1.15 1.60 13.51
CA ARG A 54 1.86 0.32 13.66
C ARG A 54 2.17 0.04 15.13
N VAL A 55 2.24 -1.23 15.50
CA VAL A 55 2.60 -1.72 16.84
C VAL A 55 3.86 -2.58 16.74
N ARG A 56 4.87 -2.31 17.58
CA ARG A 56 6.10 -3.10 17.64
C ARG A 56 5.80 -4.51 18.18
N ASP A 57 6.31 -5.51 17.49
CA ASP A 57 6.44 -6.87 17.99
C ASP A 57 7.87 -7.08 18.52
N GLU A 58 8.02 -7.07 19.84
CA GLU A 58 9.33 -7.18 20.50
C GLU A 58 10.03 -8.52 20.25
N LEU A 59 9.29 -9.58 19.94
CA LEU A 59 9.88 -10.90 19.67
C LEU A 59 10.59 -10.93 18.32
N THR A 60 10.02 -10.28 17.30
CA THR A 60 10.51 -10.35 15.92
C THR A 60 11.28 -9.10 15.51
N GLY A 61 11.13 -7.99 16.25
CA GLY A 61 11.64 -6.68 15.87
C GLY A 61 10.91 -6.03 14.69
N LEU A 62 9.80 -6.63 14.22
CA LEU A 62 8.94 -6.08 13.17
C LEU A 62 7.86 -5.17 13.77
N ASP A 63 7.34 -4.25 12.98
CA ASP A 63 6.10 -3.55 13.32
C ASP A 63 4.91 -4.23 12.62
N LYS A 64 3.71 -4.14 13.21
CA LYS A 64 2.47 -4.73 12.69
C LYS A 64 1.38 -3.68 12.53
N ILE A 65 0.65 -3.74 11.41
CA ILE A 65 -0.65 -3.08 11.25
C ILE A 65 -1.71 -4.16 11.15
N THR A 66 -2.80 -4.04 11.91
CA THR A 66 -3.97 -4.91 11.78
C THR A 66 -5.08 -4.13 11.09
N LEU A 67 -5.47 -4.61 9.91
CA LEU A 67 -6.63 -4.12 9.18
C LEU A 67 -7.89 -4.84 9.70
N PRO A 68 -9.00 -4.12 9.94
CA PRO A 68 -10.24 -4.73 10.38
C PRO A 68 -10.80 -5.67 9.31
N ALA A 69 -11.66 -6.61 9.73
CA ALA A 69 -12.43 -7.41 8.78
C ALA A 69 -13.37 -6.52 7.96
N MET A 70 -13.58 -6.87 6.70
CA MET A 70 -14.48 -6.19 5.76
C MET A 70 -15.42 -7.21 5.13
N ALA A 71 -16.46 -6.75 4.43
CA ALA A 71 -17.37 -7.65 3.72
C ALA A 71 -16.57 -8.56 2.77
N GLY A 72 -16.70 -9.88 2.96
CA GLY A 72 -15.99 -10.88 2.14
C GLY A 72 -14.49 -11.06 2.44
N ALA A 73 -13.92 -10.37 3.43
CA ALA A 73 -12.50 -10.50 3.77
C ALA A 73 -12.26 -10.49 5.29
N PRO A 74 -11.52 -11.46 5.85
CA PRO A 74 -11.16 -11.45 7.27
C PRO A 74 -10.20 -10.29 7.58
N ALA A 75 -10.02 -10.00 8.87
CA ALA A 75 -8.97 -9.09 9.33
C ALA A 75 -7.60 -9.54 8.79
N ARG A 76 -6.74 -8.59 8.45
CA ARG A 76 -5.42 -8.86 7.84
C ARG A 76 -4.31 -8.17 8.62
N THR A 77 -3.17 -8.84 8.74
CA THR A 77 -1.97 -8.27 9.34
C THR A 77 -0.96 -7.91 8.26
N ILE A 78 -0.48 -6.67 8.28
CA ILE A 78 0.63 -6.20 7.45
C ILE A 78 1.86 -6.13 8.33
N LEU A 79 2.93 -6.82 7.91
CA LEU A 79 4.25 -6.76 8.55
C LEU A 79 5.05 -5.61 7.94
N ILE A 80 5.66 -4.81 8.82
CA ILE A 80 6.53 -3.70 8.45
C ILE A 80 7.92 -4.00 8.99
N ASN A 81 8.91 -3.99 8.11
CA ASN A 81 10.31 -4.02 8.50
C ASN A 81 10.75 -2.58 8.86
N PRO A 82 11.08 -2.27 10.13
CA PRO A 82 11.50 -0.92 10.51
C PRO A 82 12.92 -0.59 10.09
N VAL A 83 13.70 -1.59 9.64
CA VAL A 83 15.07 -1.40 9.15
C VAL A 83 15.01 -0.99 7.68
N PRO A 84 15.52 0.21 7.31
CA PRO A 84 15.56 0.62 5.91
C PRO A 84 16.35 -0.39 5.07
N THR A 85 15.67 -1.05 4.14
CA THR A 85 16.31 -1.89 3.13
C THR A 85 16.21 -1.21 1.78
N GLY A 86 17.32 -1.12 1.07
CA GLY A 86 17.33 -0.71 -0.33
C GLY A 86 16.60 -1.72 -1.22
N PRO A 87 16.61 -1.52 -2.55
CA PRO A 87 15.93 -2.40 -3.50
C PRO A 87 16.51 -3.83 -3.54
N ALA A 88 17.72 -4.02 -3.01
CA ALA A 88 18.37 -5.31 -2.86
C ALA A 88 18.50 -5.70 -1.39
N ALA A 89 18.47 -7.00 -1.11
CA ALA A 89 18.81 -7.53 0.19
C ALA A 89 20.28 -7.17 0.52
N PRO A 90 20.56 -6.60 1.70
CA PRO A 90 21.94 -6.33 2.11
C PRO A 90 22.76 -7.62 2.17
N ALA A 91 24.03 -7.55 1.78
CA ALA A 91 24.95 -8.68 1.87
C ALA A 91 25.08 -9.20 3.31
N HIS A 92 25.24 -10.52 3.46
CA HIS A 92 25.40 -11.19 4.74
C HIS A 92 26.88 -11.30 5.14
N THR A 93 27.55 -10.15 5.30
CA THR A 93 28.96 -10.07 5.74
C THR A 93 29.06 -9.59 7.19
N GLY A 94 30.27 -9.61 7.76
CA GLY A 94 30.54 -9.10 9.12
C GLY A 94 30.43 -7.58 9.27
N ASN A 95 30.16 -6.83 8.20
CA ASN A 95 30.09 -5.36 8.22
C ASN A 95 28.71 -4.82 8.62
N GLY A 96 27.77 -5.68 9.00
CA GLY A 96 26.39 -5.32 9.36
C GLY A 96 25.97 -5.88 10.72
N SER A 97 24.93 -5.29 11.31
CA SER A 97 24.26 -5.84 12.48
C SER A 97 23.13 -6.81 12.08
N PRO A 98 22.83 -7.82 12.90
CA PRO A 98 21.66 -8.68 12.68
C PRO A 98 20.37 -7.87 12.65
N GLY A 99 19.47 -8.23 11.73
CA GLY A 99 18.18 -7.58 11.61
C GLY A 99 17.29 -8.26 10.58
N PRO A 100 15.97 -8.00 10.63
CA PRO A 100 15.02 -8.58 9.69
C PRO A 100 15.31 -8.17 8.25
N LYS A 101 15.06 -9.10 7.31
CA LYS A 101 15.23 -8.90 5.87
C LYS A 101 13.90 -9.10 5.17
N SER A 102 13.46 -8.08 4.44
CA SER A 102 12.28 -8.18 3.60
C SER A 102 12.60 -9.04 2.38
N PRO A 103 11.76 -10.04 2.04
CA PRO A 103 11.91 -10.77 0.78
C PRO A 103 11.89 -9.80 -0.41
N VAL A 104 12.86 -9.94 -1.31
CA VAL A 104 12.92 -9.15 -2.54
C VAL A 104 12.09 -9.86 -3.60
N HIS A 105 11.33 -9.10 -4.38
CA HIS A 105 10.56 -9.64 -5.49
C HIS A 105 11.45 -10.31 -6.54
N THR A 106 11.02 -11.49 -7.03
CA THR A 106 11.70 -12.27 -8.07
C THR A 106 10.70 -12.82 -9.07
N GLY A 107 11.15 -13.19 -10.28
CA GLY A 107 10.29 -13.79 -11.32
C GLY A 107 9.77 -12.75 -12.30
N THR A 108 8.45 -12.52 -12.33
CA THR A 108 7.81 -11.63 -13.31
C THR A 108 8.31 -10.19 -13.19
N GLY A 109 8.66 -9.56 -14.31
CA GLY A 109 9.06 -8.16 -14.33
C GLY A 109 7.94 -7.22 -13.89
N ILE A 110 8.26 -6.23 -13.05
CA ILE A 110 7.34 -5.15 -12.71
C ILE A 110 7.56 -4.02 -13.72
N ARG A 111 6.52 -3.69 -14.48
CA ARG A 111 6.55 -2.58 -15.46
C ARG A 111 5.25 -1.80 -15.39
N GLN A 112 5.32 -0.51 -15.70
CA GLN A 112 4.12 0.29 -15.89
C GLN A 112 3.29 -0.29 -17.05
N ALA A 113 1.95 -0.23 -16.93
CA ALA A 113 1.08 -0.64 -18.03
C ALA A 113 1.29 0.29 -19.24
N ASP A 114 1.32 -0.30 -20.43
CA ASP A 114 1.53 0.42 -21.70
C ASP A 114 0.38 1.42 -22.01
N SER A 115 -0.79 1.22 -21.40
CA SER A 115 -1.95 2.09 -21.55
C SER A 115 -2.79 2.14 -20.26
N ILE A 116 -3.44 3.28 -20.04
CA ILE A 116 -4.40 3.50 -18.96
C ILE A 116 -5.80 3.53 -19.59
N VAL A 117 -6.69 2.66 -19.12
CA VAL A 117 -8.09 2.67 -19.53
C VAL A 117 -8.88 3.52 -18.54
N VAL A 118 -9.69 4.44 -19.05
CA VAL A 118 -10.61 5.26 -18.25
C VAL A 118 -12.02 4.82 -18.53
N THR A 119 -12.72 4.34 -17.50
CA THR A 119 -14.14 4.04 -17.56
C THR A 119 -14.90 5.07 -16.74
N THR A 120 -16.00 5.57 -17.30
CA THR A 120 -16.96 6.43 -16.58
C THR A 120 -18.12 5.56 -16.15
N PHE A 121 -18.50 5.63 -14.87
CA PHE A 121 -19.81 5.13 -14.46
C PHE A 121 -20.90 5.98 -15.12
N PRO A 122 -21.98 5.38 -15.66
CA PRO A 122 -23.11 6.12 -16.21
C PRO A 122 -23.82 6.98 -15.15
#